data_AF-A0A0C9TS73-F1
#
_entry.id   AF-A0A0C9TS73-F1
#
_cell.length_a   1.000
_cell.length_b   1.000
_cell.length_c   1.000
_cell.angle_alpha   90.00
_cell.angle_beta   90.00
_cell.angle_gamma   90.00
#
_symmetry.space_group_name_H-M   'P 1'
#
loop_
_entity.id
_entity.type
_entity.pdbx_description
1 polymer ?
#
loop_
_entity_poly.entity_id
_entity_poly.type
_entity_poly.pdbx_seq_one_letter_code
_entity_poly.pdbx_strand_id
1 'polypeptide(L)'
;MSQLLLETRRPSIDTAFKRLHLWQEVEIEGLFDEYNRSIVVARAFITSQLAEAHKILFTRIFSIMEQDTGQPARFRYIHGTGYEIFMADGHKGQALGLGMFCQELCRNTGWYCRIEPSRRLSTLMPYIRKAVTGG
;
A
#
# COMPACT_ATOMS: atom_id res chain seq x y z
N MET A 1 5.26 15.94 -4.40
CA MET A 1 5.05 14.78 -3.51
C MET A 1 4.44 13.61 -4.27
N SER A 2 3.33 13.80 -4.98
CA SER A 2 2.69 12.77 -5.82
C SER A 2 3.63 12.14 -6.86
N GLN A 3 4.49 12.94 -7.51
CA GLN A 3 5.51 12.41 -8.42
C GLN A 3 6.50 11.48 -7.72
N LEU A 4 7.00 11.87 -6.54
CA LEU A 4 7.91 11.04 -5.74
C LEU A 4 7.23 9.75 -5.24
N LEU A 5 5.95 9.84 -4.86
CA LEU A 5 5.15 8.66 -4.51
C LEU A 5 5.01 7.72 -5.71
N LEU A 6 4.78 8.24 -6.92
CA LEU A 6 4.71 7.43 -8.14
C LEU A 6 6.06 6.75 -8.47
N GLU A 7 7.17 7.45 -8.25
CA GLU A 7 8.52 7.00 -8.63
C GLU A 7 9.15 6.03 -7.63
N THR A 8 8.80 6.11 -6.33
CA THR A 8 9.36 5.21 -5.33
C THR A 8 9.03 3.75 -5.61
N ARG A 9 10.04 2.89 -5.48
CA ARG A 9 9.93 1.45 -5.79
C ARG A 9 9.63 0.61 -4.56
N ARG A 10 10.12 1.01 -3.39
CA ARG A 10 10.09 0.22 -2.17
C ARG A 10 9.71 1.08 -0.96
N PRO A 11 8.52 1.73 -0.98
CA PRO A 11 8.13 2.58 0.13
C PRO A 11 7.92 1.79 1.42
N SER A 12 8.13 2.45 2.56
CA SER A 12 7.78 1.99 3.90
C SER A 12 6.74 2.90 4.54
N ILE A 13 5.96 2.36 5.46
CA ILE A 13 4.99 3.10 6.25
C ILE A 13 5.48 3.19 7.68
N ASP A 14 5.78 4.39 8.14
CA ASP A 14 5.98 4.66 9.57
C ASP A 14 4.68 5.17 10.19
N THR A 15 4.48 4.88 11.48
CA THR A 15 3.35 5.42 12.24
C THR A 15 3.79 5.95 13.60
N ALA A 16 3.55 7.24 13.80
CA ALA A 16 3.91 7.93 15.03
C ALA A 16 2.67 8.43 15.77
N PHE A 17 2.72 8.36 17.10
CA PHE A 17 1.68 8.84 18.02
C PHE A 17 2.07 10.18 18.67
N LYS A 18 3.01 10.92 18.07
CA LYS A 18 3.84 11.90 18.79
C LYS A 18 3.29 13.34 18.78
N ARG A 19 2.42 13.70 17.82
CA ARG A 19 2.13 15.11 17.52
C ARG A 19 0.73 15.58 17.91
N LEU A 20 -0.27 14.70 17.88
CA LEU A 20 -1.66 15.06 18.10
C LEU A 20 -2.33 13.99 18.97
N HIS A 21 -2.82 14.38 20.15
CA HIS A 21 -3.52 13.48 21.06
C HIS A 21 -4.75 12.87 20.34
N LEU A 22 -4.92 11.54 20.41
CA LEU A 22 -5.94 10.74 19.70
C LEU A 22 -5.72 10.52 18.19
N TRP A 23 -4.71 11.12 17.58
CA TRP A 23 -4.39 10.93 16.17
C TRP A 23 -3.10 10.15 16.00
N GLN A 24 -3.05 9.40 14.92
CA GLN A 24 -1.89 8.66 14.45
C GLN A 24 -1.42 9.31 13.16
N GLU A 25 -0.15 9.70 13.15
CA GLU A 25 0.53 10.18 11.96
C GLU A 25 1.01 8.97 11.17
N VAL A 26 0.55 8.84 9.93
CA VAL A 26 1.00 7.82 8.97
C VAL A 26 1.88 8.51 7.95
N GLU A 27 3.12 8.06 7.83
CA GLU A 27 4.11 8.55 6.88
C GLU A 27 4.45 7.45 5.90
N ILE A 28 4.35 7.74 4.59
CA ILE A 28 4.90 6.86 3.55
C ILE A 28 6.22 7.45 3.14
N GLU A 29 7.27 6.66 3.25
CA GLU A 29 8.65 7.06 2.96
C GLU A 29 9.19 6.30 1.76
N GLY A 30 9.99 6.97 0.92
CA GLY A 30 10.76 6.35 -0.15
C GLY A 30 12.24 6.68 -0.02
N LEU A 31 13.10 5.69 -0.24
CA LEU A 31 14.53 5.91 -0.44
C LEU A 31 14.78 6.31 -1.90
N PHE A 32 15.48 7.43 -2.09
CA PHE A 32 15.83 7.94 -3.41
C PHE A 32 17.35 8.00 -3.54
N ASP A 33 17.91 7.17 -4.41
CA ASP A 33 19.35 7.07 -4.63
C ASP A 33 19.95 8.39 -5.12
N GLU A 34 19.21 9.14 -5.95
CA GLU A 34 19.61 10.47 -6.44
C GLU A 34 19.93 11.45 -5.30
N TYR A 35 19.20 11.35 -4.20
CA TYR A 35 19.36 12.22 -3.03
C TYR A 35 20.09 11.54 -1.87
N ASN A 36 20.41 10.25 -2.00
CA ASN A 36 20.96 9.38 -0.97
C ASN A 36 20.25 9.54 0.40
N ARG A 37 18.92 9.66 0.39
CA ARG A 37 18.11 9.88 1.60
C ARG A 37 16.69 9.34 1.48
N SER A 38 16.09 9.05 2.63
CA SER A 38 14.64 8.82 2.74
C SER A 38 13.89 10.16 2.63
N ILE A 39 12.78 10.16 1.90
CA ILE A 39 11.86 11.29 1.79
C ILE A 39 10.46 10.79 2.13
N VAL A 40 9.79 11.45 3.08
CA VAL A 40 8.36 11.25 3.35
C VAL A 40 7.58 11.73 2.14
N VAL A 41 7.06 10.82 1.32
CA VAL A 41 6.34 11.10 0.07
C VAL A 41 4.83 11.31 0.26
N ALA A 42 4.28 10.83 1.38
CA ALA A 42 2.91 11.15 1.80
C ALA A 42 2.83 11.16 3.33
N ARG A 43 1.97 12.02 3.86
CA ARG A 43 1.69 12.12 5.30
C ARG A 43 0.20 12.31 5.51
N ALA A 44 -0.37 11.57 6.44
CA ALA A 44 -1.77 11.70 6.82
C ALA A 44 -1.96 11.50 8.33
N PHE A 45 -3.04 12.02 8.87
CA PHE A 45 -3.45 11.78 10.24
C PHE A 45 -4.74 10.97 10.24
N ILE A 46 -4.77 9.89 11.01
CA ILE A 46 -5.94 9.02 11.17
C ILE A 46 -6.28 8.85 12.65
N THR A 47 -7.53 8.50 12.95
CA THR A 47 -8.00 8.23 14.31
C THR A 47 -8.31 6.75 14.55
N SER A 48 -8.09 5.89 13.54
CA SER A 48 -8.46 4.48 13.57
C SER A 48 -7.40 3.62 12.89
N GLN A 49 -7.03 2.53 13.56
CA GLN A 49 -6.09 1.51 13.06
C GLN A 49 -6.79 0.33 12.36
N LEU A 50 -8.11 0.44 12.11
CA LEU A 50 -8.87 -0.59 11.41
C LEU A 50 -8.40 -0.72 9.95
N ALA A 51 -8.48 -1.93 9.41
CA ALA A 51 -8.04 -2.19 8.03
C ALA A 51 -8.88 -1.41 7.01
N GLU A 52 -10.17 -1.23 7.27
CA GLU A 52 -11.08 -0.43 6.46
C GLU A 52 -10.66 1.04 6.43
N ALA A 53 -10.23 1.59 7.57
CA ALA A 53 -9.73 2.96 7.65
C ALA A 53 -8.45 3.12 6.82
N HIS A 54 -7.52 2.16 6.93
CA HIS A 54 -6.32 2.14 6.10
C HIS A 54 -6.63 1.93 4.60
N LYS A 55 -7.62 1.10 4.23
CA LYS A 55 -8.07 0.96 2.84
C LYS A 55 -8.53 2.32 2.30
N ILE A 56 -9.38 3.04 3.05
CA ILE A 56 -9.85 4.38 2.67
C ILE A 56 -8.67 5.34 2.51
N LEU A 57 -7.72 5.31 3.45
CA LEU A 57 -6.51 6.13 3.40
C LEU A 57 -5.71 5.87 2.12
N PHE A 58 -5.37 4.61 1.80
CA PHE A 58 -4.62 4.28 0.60
C PHE A 58 -5.38 4.63 -0.68
N THR A 59 -6.68 4.37 -0.74
CA THR A 59 -7.51 4.78 -1.89
C THR A 59 -7.42 6.28 -2.11
N ARG A 60 -7.48 7.10 -1.05
CA ARG A 60 -7.37 8.56 -1.17
C ARG A 60 -5.98 9.00 -1.60
N ILE A 61 -4.93 8.47 -0.98
CA ILE A 61 -3.54 8.78 -1.34
C ILE A 61 -3.28 8.47 -2.81
N PHE A 62 -3.64 7.27 -3.28
CA PHE A 62 -3.38 6.89 -4.67
C PHE A 62 -4.29 7.61 -5.67
N SER A 63 -5.52 7.96 -5.29
CA SER A 63 -6.40 8.77 -6.14
C SER A 63 -5.87 10.19 -6.30
N ILE A 64 -5.35 10.82 -5.24
CA ILE A 64 -4.69 12.13 -5.33
C ILE A 64 -3.44 12.03 -6.21
N MET A 65 -2.62 10.99 -5.99
CA MET A 65 -1.44 10.74 -6.82
C MET A 65 -1.80 10.61 -8.31
N GLU A 66 -2.86 9.88 -8.64
CA GLU A 66 -3.35 9.72 -10.01
C GLU A 66 -3.87 11.03 -10.60
N GLN A 67 -4.61 11.83 -9.82
CA GLN A 67 -5.08 13.14 -10.25
C GLN A 67 -3.92 14.10 -10.57
N ASP A 68 -2.87 14.08 -9.74
CA ASP A 68 -1.72 14.97 -9.89
C ASP A 68 -0.77 14.54 -11.02
N THR A 69 -0.64 13.24 -11.27
CA THR A 69 0.37 12.68 -12.19
C THR A 69 -0.22 12.13 -13.50
N GLY A 70 -1.54 11.95 -13.58
CA GLY A 70 -2.21 11.24 -14.65
C GLY A 70 -1.92 9.74 -14.69
N GLN A 71 -1.24 9.18 -13.69
CA GLN A 71 -0.84 7.77 -13.66
C GLN A 71 -1.38 7.05 -12.41
N PRO A 72 -2.07 5.91 -12.57
CA PRO A 72 -2.59 5.16 -11.44
C PRO A 72 -1.48 4.45 -10.67
N ALA A 73 -1.76 4.10 -9.42
CA ALA A 73 -0.88 3.24 -8.63
C ALA A 73 -0.72 1.86 -9.29
N ARG A 74 0.53 1.47 -9.56
CA ARG A 74 0.87 0.16 -10.11
C ARG A 74 1.74 -0.61 -9.14
N PHE A 75 1.39 -1.87 -8.94
CA PHE A 75 2.18 -2.83 -8.15
C PHE A 75 2.78 -3.86 -9.09
N ARG A 76 4.08 -4.11 -8.98
CA ARG A 76 4.82 -5.01 -9.88
C ARG A 76 4.21 -6.40 -9.93
N TYR A 77 3.72 -6.93 -8.81
CA TYR A 77 3.13 -8.26 -8.76
C TYR A 77 1.75 -8.36 -9.44
N ILE A 78 1.01 -7.25 -9.55
CA ILE A 78 -0.30 -7.17 -10.24
C ILE A 78 -0.10 -6.79 -11.71
N HIS A 79 0.67 -5.73 -11.94
CA HIS A 79 0.73 -4.97 -13.19
C HIS A 79 2.01 -5.18 -13.99
N GLY A 80 3.01 -5.86 -13.42
CA GLY A 80 4.34 -6.02 -13.97
C GLY A 80 5.29 -4.83 -13.82
N THR A 81 4.78 -3.68 -13.36
CA THR A 81 5.54 -2.44 -13.16
C THR A 81 5.06 -1.70 -11.91
N GLY A 82 5.79 -0.66 -11.49
CA GLY A 82 5.46 0.18 -10.33
C GLY A 82 6.13 -0.29 -9.03
N TYR A 83 5.42 -0.24 -7.90
CA TYR A 83 5.90 -0.61 -6.58
C TYR A 83 6.33 -2.09 -6.53
N GLU A 84 7.56 -2.36 -6.12
CA GLU A 84 8.12 -3.70 -5.99
C GLU A 84 7.72 -4.33 -4.66
N ILE A 85 7.86 -3.55 -3.59
CA ILE A 85 7.59 -3.91 -2.20
C ILE A 85 6.91 -2.69 -1.58
N PHE A 86 5.94 -2.91 -0.70
CA PHE A 86 5.32 -1.85 0.09
C PHE A 86 5.34 -2.31 1.55
N MET A 87 6.28 -1.79 2.33
CA MET A 87 6.52 -2.24 3.70
C MET A 87 5.52 -1.55 4.63
N ALA A 88 4.66 -2.33 5.27
CA ALA A 88 3.66 -1.87 6.23
C ALA A 88 3.86 -2.62 7.56
N ASP A 89 4.81 -2.16 8.37
CA ASP A 89 5.30 -2.84 9.57
C ASP A 89 4.82 -2.21 10.89
N GLY A 90 4.25 -1.01 10.86
CA GLY A 90 3.76 -0.32 12.06
C GLY A 90 2.53 -0.96 12.71
N HIS A 91 1.59 -1.51 11.94
CA HIS A 91 0.39 -2.15 12.48
C HIS A 91 -0.30 -3.11 11.49
N LYS A 92 -0.91 -4.21 11.98
CA LYS A 92 -1.60 -5.22 11.15
C LYS A 92 -2.70 -4.65 10.24
N GLY A 93 -3.36 -3.58 10.68
CA GLY A 93 -4.40 -2.88 9.93
C GLY A 93 -3.87 -2.21 8.67
N GLN A 94 -2.61 -1.77 8.67
CA GLN A 94 -1.96 -1.17 7.50
C GLN A 94 -1.76 -2.21 6.41
N ALA A 95 -1.11 -3.33 6.75
CA ALA A 95 -0.87 -4.43 5.82
C ALA A 95 -2.18 -4.98 5.25
N LEU A 96 -3.18 -5.23 6.12
CA LEU A 96 -4.48 -5.72 5.68
C LEU A 96 -5.23 -4.69 4.81
N GLY A 97 -5.23 -3.41 5.20
CA GLY A 97 -5.87 -2.33 4.44
C GLY A 97 -5.25 -2.13 3.06
N LEU A 98 -3.92 -2.21 2.95
CA LEU A 98 -3.22 -2.19 1.66
C LEU A 98 -3.57 -3.42 0.82
N GLY A 99 -3.64 -4.59 1.44
CA GLY A 99 -4.10 -5.82 0.79
C GLY A 99 -5.52 -5.68 0.25
N MET A 100 -6.43 -5.06 1.01
CA MET A 100 -7.82 -4.83 0.59
C MET A 100 -7.89 -3.85 -0.58
N PHE A 101 -7.04 -2.81 -0.59
CA PHE A 101 -6.89 -1.91 -1.74
C PHE A 101 -6.40 -2.68 -2.98
N CYS A 102 -5.40 -3.53 -2.83
CA CYS A 102 -4.88 -4.34 -3.94
C CYS A 102 -5.92 -5.35 -4.47
N GLN A 103 -6.73 -5.95 -3.60
CA GLN A 103 -7.83 -6.81 -4.00
C GLN A 103 -8.87 -6.04 -4.84
N GLU A 104 -9.16 -4.79 -4.46
CA GLU A 104 -10.05 -3.90 -5.22
C GLU A 104 -9.50 -3.65 -6.63
N LEU A 105 -8.20 -3.34 -6.76
CA LEU A 105 -7.54 -3.16 -8.05
C LEU A 105 -7.67 -4.41 -8.95
N CYS A 106 -7.62 -5.60 -8.36
CA CYS A 106 -7.69 -6.85 -9.10
C CYS A 106 -9.12 -7.32 -9.44
N ARG A 107 -10.17 -6.78 -8.80
CA ARG A 107 -11.52 -7.36 -8.80
C ARG A 107 -12.08 -7.58 -10.20
N ASN A 108 -11.87 -6.62 -11.11
CA ASN A 108 -12.41 -6.65 -12.47
C ASN A 108 -11.36 -7.02 -13.52
N THR A 109 -10.22 -7.57 -13.10
CA THR A 109 -9.15 -7.98 -14.02
C THR A 109 -9.32 -9.45 -14.41
N GLY A 110 -9.10 -9.76 -15.69
CA GLY A 110 -8.97 -11.14 -16.19
C GLY A 110 -7.56 -11.72 -16.03
N TRP A 111 -6.70 -11.05 -15.25
CA TRP A 111 -5.27 -11.35 -15.17
C TRP A 111 -5.00 -12.54 -14.24
N TYR A 112 -3.97 -13.32 -14.59
CA TYR A 112 -3.46 -14.41 -13.78
C TYR A 112 -2.23 -13.95 -13.00
N CYS A 113 -2.02 -14.56 -11.83
CA CYS A 113 -0.85 -14.32 -11.02
C CYS A 113 0.40 -14.80 -11.77
N ARG A 114 1.42 -13.93 -11.88
CA ARG A 114 2.67 -14.29 -12.56
C ARG A 114 3.47 -15.37 -11.82
N ILE A 115 3.29 -15.46 -10.50
CA ILE A 115 3.96 -16.43 -9.64
C ILE A 115 3.17 -17.75 -9.59
N GLU A 116 1.83 -17.67 -9.59
CA GLU A 116 0.92 -18.82 -9.60
C GLU A 116 0.01 -18.73 -10.85
N PRO A 117 0.47 -19.14 -12.06
CA PRO A 117 -0.26 -18.94 -13.32
C PRO A 117 -1.65 -19.58 -13.38
N SER A 118 -1.92 -20.58 -12.54
CA SER A 118 -3.24 -21.21 -12.40
C SER A 118 -4.24 -20.38 -11.59
N ARG A 119 -3.78 -19.31 -10.92
CA ARG A 119 -4.59 -18.50 -10.01
C ARG A 119 -4.90 -17.14 -10.62
N ARG A 120 -6.18 -16.76 -10.61
CA ARG A 120 -6.63 -15.43 -11.04
C ARG A 120 -6.32 -14.38 -9.97
N LEU A 121 -5.88 -13.20 -10.38
CA LEU A 121 -5.61 -12.10 -9.43
C LEU A 121 -6.90 -11.65 -8.71
N SER A 122 -8.04 -11.71 -9.39
CA SER A 122 -9.35 -11.37 -8.81
C SER A 122 -9.81 -12.31 -7.69
N THR A 123 -9.22 -13.51 -7.56
CA THR A 123 -9.51 -14.46 -6.48
C THR A 123 -8.53 -14.36 -5.31
N LEU A 124 -7.58 -13.42 -5.36
CA LEU A 124 -6.69 -13.15 -4.24
C LEU A 124 -7.45 -12.55 -3.07
N MET A 125 -7.14 -13.05 -1.87
CA MET A 125 -7.60 -12.47 -0.63
C MET A 125 -6.53 -11.49 -0.10
N PRO A 126 -6.93 -10.41 0.59
CA PRO A 126 -6.02 -9.41 1.11
C PRO A 126 -5.06 -9.94 2.19
N TYR A 127 -5.35 -11.12 2.74
CA TYR A 127 -4.51 -11.83 3.70
C TYR A 127 -4.79 -13.33 3.61
N ILE A 128 -3.77 -14.16 3.38
CA ILE A 128 -3.86 -15.62 3.57
C ILE A 128 -3.35 -15.89 4.98
N ARG A 129 -4.25 -15.93 5.96
CA ARG A 129 -3.96 -16.66 7.19
C ARG A 129 -4.13 -18.12 6.81
N LYS A 130 -3.05 -18.83 6.44
CA LYS A 130 -3.10 -20.28 6.64
C LYS A 130 -3.27 -20.44 8.15
N ALA A 131 -4.48 -20.72 8.58
CA ALA A 131 -4.70 -21.31 9.89
C ALA A 131 -3.95 -22.64 9.85
N VAL A 132 -2.68 -22.62 10.26
CA VAL A 132 -2.06 -23.81 10.81
C VAL A 132 -2.68 -23.93 12.20
N THR A 133 -3.88 -24.49 12.26
CA THR A 133 -4.30 -25.27 13.42
C THR A 133 -3.53 -26.58 13.31
N GLY A 134 -2.29 -26.55 13.78
CA GLY A 134 -1.52 -27.75 14.05
C GLY A 134 -1.66 -28.11 15.53
N GLY A 135 -1.95 -29.38 15.80
CA GLY A 135 -1.93 -29.99 17.13
C GLY A 135 -3.30 -30.15 17.75
#